data_AF-A0AAQ0LYU2-F1
#
_entry.id   AF-A0AAQ0LYU2-F1
#
_cell.length_a   1.000
_cell.length_b   1.000
_cell.length_c   1.000
_cell.angle_alpha   90.00
_cell.angle_beta   90.00
_cell.angle_gamma   90.00
#
_symmetry.space_group_name_H-M   'P 1'
#
loop_
_entity.id
_entity.type
_entity.pdbx_description
1 polymer ?
#
loop_
_entity_poly.entity_id
_entity_poly.type
_entity_poly.pdbx_seq_one_letter_code
_entity_poly.pdbx_strand_id
1 'polypeptide(L)'
;MRILIIGLLLLINLIFIFQAINEPLTISYLSLRIILAAFTFIITVYLLLLRTQKISTYLAILTLITSLIHIFIIAHSAYLYIY
;
A
#
# COMPACT_ATOMS: atom_id res chain seq x y z
N MET A 1 9.89 -1.75 17.27
CA MET A 1 9.90 -2.64 16.08
C MET A 1 8.62 -2.53 15.25
N ARG A 2 7.42 -2.89 15.75
CA ARG A 2 6.17 -2.79 14.97
C ARG A 2 5.89 -1.40 14.36
N ILE A 3 6.06 -0.33 15.13
CA ILE A 3 5.88 1.06 14.63
C ILE A 3 6.83 1.36 13.46
N LEU A 4 8.08 0.90 13.53
CA LEU A 4 9.05 1.07 12.45
C LEU A 4 8.65 0.27 11.20
N ILE A 5 8.18 -0.96 11.37
CA ILE A 5 7.69 -1.81 10.28
C ILE A 5 6.50 -1.16 9.58
N ILE A 6 5.50 -0.71 10.35
CA ILE A 6 4.31 -0.04 9.80
C ILE A 6 4.71 1.27 9.12
N GLY A 7 5.61 2.06 9.74
CA GLY A 7 6.12 3.30 9.16
C GLY A 7 6.85 3.09 7.83
N LEU A 8 7.68 2.04 7.73
CA LEU A 8 8.34 1.67 6.48
C LEU A 8 7.33 1.25 5.40
N LEU A 9 6.35 0.41 5.77
CA LEU A 9 5.28 -0.02 4.87
C LEU A 9 4.49 1.18 4.33
N LEU A 10 4.16 2.15 5.19
CA LEU A 10 3.51 3.40 4.82
C LEU A 10 4.36 4.21 3.82
N LEU A 11 5.63 4.46 4.14
CA LEU A 11 6.53 5.23 3.29
C LEU A 11 6.69 4.61 1.90
N ILE A 12 6.89 3.30 1.85
CA ILE A 12 7.06 2.60 0.57
C ILE A 12 5.78 2.69 -0.26
N ASN A 13 4.59 2.50 0.34
CA ASN A 13 3.33 2.67 -0.40
C ASN A 13 3.16 4.10 -0.93
N LEU A 14 3.53 5.12 -0.15
CA LEU A 14 3.47 6.51 -0.61
C LEU A 14 4.39 6.76 -1.81
N ILE A 15 5.60 6.21 -1.81
CA ILE A 15 6.54 6.33 -2.94
C ILE A 15 5.94 5.73 -4.21
N PHE A 16 5.37 4.52 -4.12
CA PHE A 16 4.77 3.86 -5.28
C PHE A 16 3.47 4.52 -5.75
N ILE A 17 2.65 5.04 -4.83
CA ILE A 17 1.47 5.85 -5.18
C ILE A 17 1.91 7.09 -5.97
N PHE A 18 2.91 7.83 -5.45
CA PHE A 18 3.42 9.03 -6.12
C PHE A 18 4.00 8.71 -7.49
N GLN A 19 4.77 7.62 -7.60
CA GLN A 19 5.26 7.14 -8.89
C GLN A 19 4.13 6.76 -9.84
N ALA A 20 3.08 6.10 -9.36
CA ALA A 20 1.95 5.65 -10.18
C ALA A 20 1.07 6.81 -10.71
N ILE A 21 1.06 7.95 -10.03
CA ILE A 21 0.35 9.15 -10.48
C ILE A 21 1.16 9.91 -11.55
N ASN A 22 2.49 9.95 -11.41
CA ASN A 22 3.35 10.74 -12.29
C ASN A 22 3.78 9.99 -13.56
N GLU A 23 3.85 8.66 -13.51
CA GLU A 23 4.25 7.86 -14.66
C GLU A 23 3.13 6.93 -15.14
N PRO A 24 2.87 6.87 -16.45
CA PRO A 24 1.89 5.95 -17.01
C PRO A 24 2.27 4.50 -16.71
N LEU A 25 1.27 3.61 -16.64
CA LEU A 25 1.49 2.21 -16.35
C LEU A 25 2.41 1.58 -17.40
N THR A 26 3.61 1.21 -16.98
CA THR A 26 4.52 0.38 -17.76
C THR A 26 4.51 -1.04 -17.18
N ILE A 27 4.54 -2.05 -18.06
CA ILE A 27 4.55 -3.47 -17.65
C ILE A 27 5.71 -3.76 -16.69
N SER A 28 6.85 -3.05 -16.84
CA SER A 28 8.08 -3.27 -16.09
C SER A 28 7.95 -3.13 -14.57
N TYR A 29 6.93 -2.43 -14.05
CA TYR A 29 6.75 -2.23 -12.60
C TYR A 29 5.41 -2.72 -12.06
N LEU A 30 4.53 -3.27 -12.92
CA LEU A 30 3.18 -3.67 -12.53
C LEU A 30 3.18 -4.77 -11.47
N SER A 31 3.96 -5.84 -11.68
CA SER A 31 4.04 -6.97 -10.74
C SER A 31 4.55 -6.54 -9.36
N LEU A 32 5.58 -5.69 -9.31
CA LEU A 32 6.14 -5.16 -8.07
C LEU A 32 5.09 -4.34 -7.31
N ARG A 33 4.39 -3.43 -7.99
CA ARG A 33 3.34 -2.59 -7.39
C ARG A 33 2.22 -3.44 -6.79
N ILE A 34 1.76 -4.46 -7.53
CA ILE A 34 0.71 -5.39 -7.06
C ILE A 34 1.15 -6.16 -5.82
N ILE A 35 2.32 -6.81 -5.88
CA ILE A 35 2.83 -7.62 -4.75
C ILE A 35 2.97 -6.76 -3.52
N LEU A 36 3.51 -5.55 -3.67
CA LEU A 36 3.75 -4.64 -2.56
C LEU A 36 2.44 -4.12 -1.96
N ALA A 37 1.47 -3.71 -2.79
CA ALA A 37 0.16 -3.26 -2.32
C ALA A 37 -0.59 -4.39 -1.59
N ALA A 38 -0.63 -5.60 -2.16
CA ALA A 38 -1.29 -6.75 -1.56
C ALA A 38 -0.63 -7.20 -0.26
N PHE A 39 0.71 -7.27 -0.24
CA PHE A 39 1.48 -7.64 0.95
C PHE A 39 1.26 -6.64 2.09
N THR A 40 1.28 -5.34 1.77
CA THR A 40 1.05 -4.29 2.76
C THR A 40 -0.37 -4.38 3.32
N PHE A 41 -1.36 -4.63 2.48
CA PHE A 41 -2.75 -4.84 2.91
C PHE A 41 -2.88 -6.03 3.85
N ILE A 42 -2.39 -7.22 3.47
CA ILE A 42 -2.49 -8.44 4.29
C ILE A 42 -1.80 -8.25 5.65
N ILE A 43 -0.59 -7.67 5.66
CA ILE A 43 0.14 -7.45 6.90
C ILE A 43 -0.54 -6.40 7.78
N THR A 44 -1.03 -5.31 7.21
CA THR A 44 -1.72 -4.28 8.01
C THR A 44 -3.01 -4.80 8.62
N VAL A 45 -3.79 -5.60 7.89
CA VAL A 45 -4.96 -6.31 8.44
C VAL A 45 -4.56 -7.23 9.58
N TYR A 46 -3.55 -8.09 9.38
CA TYR A 46 -3.05 -8.99 10.43
C TYR A 46 -2.60 -8.21 11.67
N LEU A 47 -1.83 -7.15 11.48
CA LEU A 47 -1.34 -6.30 12.57
C LEU A 47 -2.49 -5.57 13.29
N LEU A 48 -3.58 -5.23 12.62
CA LEU A 48 -4.74 -4.57 13.23
C LEU A 48 -5.47 -5.51 14.20
N LEU A 49 -5.56 -6.80 13.87
CA LEU A 49 -6.22 -7.81 14.70
C LEU A 49 -5.47 -8.08 16.01
N LEU A 50 -4.17 -7.76 16.06
CA LEU A 50 -3.35 -7.88 17.27
C LEU A 50 -3.63 -6.73 18.24
N ARG A 51 -4.10 -7.06 19.46
CA ARG A 51 -4.34 -6.08 20.53
C ARG A 51 -3.04 -5.42 20.96
N THR A 52 -2.96 -4.10 20.79
CA THR A 52 -1.71 -3.35 20.92
C THR A 52 -1.93 -1.89 21.35
N GLN A 53 -0.83 -1.15 21.49
CA GLN A 53 -0.81 0.28 21.86
C GLN A 53 -1.58 1.16 20.87
N LYS A 54 -2.33 2.15 21.38
CA LYS A 54 -3.19 3.06 20.61
C LYS A 54 -2.50 3.69 19.40
N ILE A 55 -1.29 4.22 19.59
CA ILE A 55 -0.49 4.88 18.54
C ILE A 55 -0.24 3.94 17.35
N SER A 56 0.15 2.70 17.64
CA SER A 56 0.49 1.75 16.60
C SER A 56 -0.76 1.24 15.86
N THR A 57 -1.92 1.27 16.51
CA THR A 57 -3.21 0.97 15.86
C THR A 57 -3.62 2.09 14.92
N TYR A 58 -3.53 3.36 15.33
CA TYR A 58 -3.81 4.50 14.43
C TYR A 58 -2.90 4.49 13.21
N LEU A 59 -1.61 4.21 13.40
CA LEU A 59 -0.65 4.10 12.30
C LEU A 59 -1.00 2.93 11.37
N ALA A 60 -1.43 1.78 11.91
CA ALA A 60 -1.87 0.65 11.11
C ALA A 60 -3.14 0.97 10.30
N ILE A 61 -4.12 1.69 10.88
CA ILE A 61 -5.32 2.15 10.16
C ILE A 61 -4.94 3.07 9.01
N LEU A 62 -4.07 4.05 9.25
CA LEU A 62 -3.57 4.94 8.20
C LEU A 62 -2.92 4.15 7.06
N THR A 63 -2.07 3.18 7.43
CA THR A 63 -1.36 2.34 6.45
C THR A 63 -2.33 1.45 5.66
N LEU A 64 -3.37 0.93 6.30
CA LEU A 64 -4.43 0.18 5.64
C LEU A 64 -5.15 1.05 4.60
N ILE A 65 -5.56 2.27 4.96
CA ILE A 65 -6.19 3.21 4.03
C ILE A 65 -5.26 3.51 2.85
N THR A 66 -3.96 3.76 3.10
CA THR A 66 -3.00 3.99 2.01
C THR A 66 -2.86 2.78 1.09
N SER A 67 -2.89 1.56 1.62
CA SER A 67 -2.83 0.33 0.80
C SER A 67 -4.07 0.16 -0.08
N LEU A 68 -5.26 0.52 0.42
CA LEU A 68 -6.50 0.50 -0.37
C LEU A 68 -6.46 1.52 -1.50
N ILE A 69 -5.97 2.73 -1.24
CA ILE A 69 -5.76 3.76 -2.27
C ILE A 69 -4.77 3.26 -3.33
N HIS A 70 -3.67 2.64 -2.91
CA HIS A 70 -2.68 2.09 -3.83
C HIS A 70 -3.29 1.01 -4.74
N ILE A 71 -4.05 0.07 -4.17
CA ILE A 71 -4.76 -0.96 -4.94
C ILE A 71 -5.74 -0.33 -5.94
N PHE A 72 -6.50 0.68 -5.52
CA PHE A 72 -7.44 1.38 -6.39
C PHE A 72 -6.73 2.05 -7.59
N ILE A 73 -5.62 2.74 -7.34
CA ILE A 73 -4.82 3.36 -8.41
C ILE A 73 -4.30 2.31 -9.39
N ILE A 74 -3.81 1.18 -8.90
CA ILE A 74 -3.34 0.07 -9.75
C ILE A 74 -4.50 -0.46 -10.61
N ALA A 75 -5.67 -0.70 -10.01
CA ALA A 75 -6.83 -1.20 -10.73
C ALA A 75 -7.32 -0.22 -11.80
N HIS A 76 -7.41 1.07 -11.46
CA HIS A 76 -7.78 2.12 -12.40
C HIS A 76 -6.78 2.24 -13.56
N SER A 77 -5.49 2.22 -13.24
CA SER A 77 -4.42 2.31 -14.22
C SER A 77 -4.35 1.09 -15.13
N ALA A 78 -4.60 -0.12 -14.60
CA ALA A 78 -4.72 -1.35 -15.39
C ALA A 78 -5.94 -1.32 -16.32
N TYR A 79 -7.07 -0.76 -15.87
CA TYR A 79 -8.24 -0.57 -16.73
C TYR A 79 -7.93 0.33 -17.93
N LEU A 80 -7.31 1.50 -17.69
CA LEU A 80 -6.88 2.43 -18.75
C LEU A 80 -5.80 1.88 -19.68
N TYR A 81 -5.06 0.87 -19.24
CA TYR A 81 -4.06 0.20 -20.08
C TYR A 81 -4.70 -0.81 -21.04
N ILE A 82 -5.77 -1.48 -20.61
CA ILE A 82 -6.47 -2.51 -21.40
C ILE A 82 -7.46 -1.87 -22.39
N TYR A 83 -8.14 -0.81 -21.98
CA TYR A 83 -9.20 -0.12 -22.73
C TYR A 83 -8.75 1.27 -23.15
#